data_AF-A0A957V3R0-F1
#
_entry.id   AF-A0A957V3R0-F1
#
_cell.length_a   1.000
_cell.length_b   1.000
_cell.length_c   1.000
_cell.angle_alpha   90.00
_cell.angle_beta   90.00
_cell.angle_gamma   90.00
#
_symmetry.space_group_name_H-M   'P 1'
#
loop_
_entity.id
_entity.type
_entity.pdbx_description
1 polymer ?
#
loop_
_entity_poly.entity_id
_entity_poly.type
_entity_poly.pdbx_seq_one_letter_code
_entity_poly.pdbx_strand_id
1 'polypeptide(L)'
;MNDARNPGAQFPDDNQENDIAAHALGATDAGERSAVEALAATDPAAAAELAAYRRLVEIMHYSAPPVTAPPALEATLRAALEGAPQVAAAVATPLPRPPAP
;
A
#
# COMPACT_ATOMS: atom_id res chain seq x y z
N MET A 1 -8.66 -43.72 -2.78
CA MET A 1 -9.69 -43.52 -1.73
C MET A 1 -8.96 -42.89 -0.56
N ASN A 2 -8.80 -41.57 -0.61
CA ASN A 2 -9.62 -40.56 0.09
C ASN A 2 -9.21 -40.44 1.56
N ASP A 3 -8.25 -39.56 1.84
CA ASP A 3 -8.23 -38.83 3.10
C ASP A 3 -8.23 -37.33 2.79
N ALA A 4 -9.29 -36.70 3.27
CA ALA A 4 -9.70 -35.37 2.91
C ALA A 4 -8.74 -34.33 3.49
N ARG A 5 -8.23 -33.45 2.63
CA ARG A 5 -7.71 -32.15 3.04
C ARG A 5 -8.83 -31.46 3.82
N ASN A 6 -8.64 -31.31 5.12
CA ASN A 6 -9.58 -30.66 6.01
C ASN A 6 -9.79 -29.21 5.54
N PRO A 7 -10.93 -28.84 4.94
CA PRO A 7 -11.18 -27.49 4.49
C PRO A 7 -11.76 -26.73 5.67
N GLY A 8 -10.91 -26.18 6.53
CA GLY A 8 -11.38 -25.42 7.69
C GLY A 8 -10.48 -25.39 8.91
N ALA A 9 -9.16 -25.56 8.76
CA ALA A 9 -8.25 -25.16 9.84
C ALA A 9 -8.23 -23.61 9.91
N GLN A 10 -9.29 -23.05 10.49
CA GLN A 10 -9.28 -21.71 11.05
C GLN A 10 -8.29 -21.74 12.21
N PHE A 11 -7.07 -21.26 11.96
CA PHE A 11 -6.16 -20.93 13.04
C PHE A 11 -6.76 -19.75 13.82
N PRO A 12 -6.74 -19.78 15.16
CA PRO A 12 -7.31 -18.71 15.97
C PRO A 12 -6.63 -17.37 15.68
N ASP A 13 -7.46 -16.34 15.76
CA ASP A 13 -7.36 -14.96 15.28
C ASP A 13 -6.36 -14.09 16.09
N ASP A 14 -5.17 -14.61 16.39
CA ASP A 14 -4.09 -13.90 17.10
C ASP A 14 -3.11 -13.19 16.13
N ASN A 15 -3.44 -13.12 14.83
CA ASN A 15 -2.54 -12.70 13.75
C ASN A 15 -2.74 -11.25 13.25
N GLN A 16 -3.58 -10.42 13.89
CA GLN A 16 -3.84 -9.05 13.42
C GLN A 16 -2.57 -8.19 13.24
N GLU A 17 -1.57 -8.35 14.11
CA GLU A 17 -0.26 -7.67 13.97
C GLU A 17 0.46 -8.07 12.68
N ASN A 18 0.29 -9.32 12.24
CA ASN A 18 0.94 -9.85 11.04
C ASN A 18 0.30 -9.31 9.76
N ASP A 19 -0.99 -9.00 9.80
CA ASP A 19 -1.76 -8.54 8.64
C ASP A 19 -1.41 -7.09 8.25
N ILE A 20 -1.07 -6.22 9.22
CA ILE A 20 -0.64 -4.85 8.94
C ILE A 20 0.70 -4.85 8.18
N ALA A 21 1.65 -5.66 8.62
CA ALA A 21 2.94 -5.81 7.97
C ALA A 21 2.80 -6.45 6.57
N ALA A 22 1.99 -7.51 6.46
CA ALA A 22 1.68 -8.16 5.19
C ALA A 22 1.00 -7.18 4.21
N HIS A 23 0.08 -6.35 4.69
CA HIS A 23 -0.60 -5.34 3.89
C HIS A 23 0.40 -4.29 3.37
N ALA A 24 1.31 -3.82 4.21
CA ALA A 24 2.34 -2.85 3.82
C ALA A 24 3.26 -3.40 2.72
N LEU A 25 3.52 -4.71 2.69
CA LEU A 25 4.27 -5.41 1.66
C LEU A 25 3.46 -5.73 0.39
N GLY A 26 2.15 -5.50 0.40
CA GLY A 26 1.24 -5.89 -0.68
C GLY A 26 0.95 -7.39 -0.74
N ALA A 27 1.17 -8.12 0.36
CA ALA A 27 1.03 -9.56 0.47
C ALA A 27 -0.34 -10.02 0.99
N THR A 28 -1.33 -9.12 1.10
CA THR A 28 -2.70 -9.43 1.54
C THR A 28 -3.67 -9.64 0.38
N ASP A 29 -4.65 -10.50 0.60
CA ASP A 29 -5.82 -10.60 -0.26
C ASP A 29 -6.78 -9.40 -0.10
N ALA A 30 -7.91 -9.44 -0.82
CA ALA A 30 -8.87 -8.33 -0.82
C ALA A 30 -9.61 -8.16 0.51
N GLY A 31 -9.92 -9.27 1.21
CA GLY A 31 -10.62 -9.22 2.49
C GLY A 31 -9.70 -8.71 3.60
N GLU A 32 -8.49 -9.25 3.67
CA GLU A 32 -7.44 -8.83 4.60
C GLU A 32 -7.09 -7.35 4.41
N ARG A 33 -6.97 -6.91 3.15
CA ARG A 33 -6.76 -5.50 2.82
C ARG A 33 -7.86 -4.61 3.39
N SER A 34 -9.13 -4.94 3.12
CA SER A 34 -10.25 -4.16 3.63
C SER A 34 -10.31 -4.14 5.15
N ALA A 35 -9.93 -5.23 5.82
CA ALA A 35 -9.85 -5.29 7.28
C ALA A 35 -8.77 -4.36 7.84
N VAL A 36 -7.55 -4.38 7.28
CA VAL A 36 -6.45 -3.50 7.69
C VAL A 36 -6.77 -2.03 7.41
N GLU A 37 -7.40 -1.72 6.26
CA GLU A 37 -7.83 -0.37 5.93
C GLU A 37 -8.91 0.15 6.90
N ALA A 38 -9.89 -0.68 7.25
CA ALA A 38 -10.92 -0.32 8.22
C ALA A 38 -10.35 -0.16 9.63
N LEU A 39 -9.40 -1.02 10.03
CA LEU A 39 -8.71 -0.94 11.31
C LEU A 39 -7.90 0.37 11.39
N ALA A 40 -7.06 0.67 10.40
CA ALA A 40 -6.28 1.90 10.36
C ALA A 40 -7.14 3.18 10.30
N ALA A 41 -8.37 3.09 9.78
CA ALA A 41 -9.30 4.23 9.78
C ALA A 41 -9.90 4.53 11.16
N THR A 42 -9.93 3.54 12.05
CA THR A 42 -10.63 3.64 13.35
C THR A 42 -9.69 3.58 14.55
N ASP A 43 -8.50 3.01 14.40
CA ASP A 43 -7.46 2.92 15.42
C ASP A 43 -6.20 3.71 15.04
N PRO A 44 -5.88 4.82 15.75
CA PRO A 44 -4.66 5.57 15.55
C PRO A 44 -3.36 4.76 15.75
N ALA A 45 -3.36 3.74 16.61
CA ALA A 45 -2.19 2.91 16.84
C ALA A 45 -1.89 2.04 15.62
N ALA A 46 -2.90 1.33 15.10
CA ALA A 46 -2.79 0.58 13.84
C ALA A 46 -2.40 1.49 12.65
N ALA A 47 -2.91 2.72 12.58
CA ALA A 47 -2.53 3.68 11.54
C ALA A 47 -1.04 4.06 11.63
N ALA A 48 -0.54 4.30 12.84
CA ALA A 48 0.86 4.61 13.08
C ALA A 48 1.78 3.42 12.75
N GLU A 49 1.37 2.20 13.11
CA GLU A 49 2.08 0.97 12.79
C GLU A 49 2.15 0.74 11.27
N LEU A 50 1.02 0.88 10.57
CA LEU A 50 0.98 0.79 9.11
C LEU A 50 1.91 1.82 8.45
N ALA A 51 1.94 3.05 8.96
CA ALA A 51 2.85 4.07 8.45
C ALA A 51 4.33 3.69 8.66
N ALA A 52 4.67 3.09 9.81
CA ALA A 52 6.02 2.63 10.10
C ALA A 52 6.46 1.52 9.14
N TYR A 53 5.61 0.51 8.90
CA TYR A 53 5.92 -0.55 7.93
C TYR A 53 6.01 -0.01 6.50
N ARG A 54 5.10 0.88 6.07
CA ARG A 54 5.19 1.52 4.74
C ARG A 54 6.51 2.27 4.55
N ARG A 55 6.99 2.95 5.59
CA ARG A 55 8.30 3.61 5.55
C ARG A 55 9.45 2.62 5.39
N LEU A 56 9.39 1.48 6.07
CA LEU A 56 10.40 0.42 5.92
C LEU A 56 10.40 -0.15 4.49
N VAL A 57 9.21 -0.44 3.95
CA VAL A 57 9.05 -0.94 2.57
C VAL A 57 9.60 0.05 1.55
N GLU A 58 9.32 1.33 1.73
CA GLU A 58 9.86 2.41 0.89
C GLU A 58 11.40 2.43 0.91
N ILE A 59 12.00 2.36 2.11
CA ILE A 59 13.46 2.32 2.25
C ILE A 59 14.05 1.10 1.54
N MET A 60 13.43 -0.07 1.70
CA MET A 60 13.86 -1.30 1.02
C MET A 60 13.73 -1.17 -0.50
N HIS A 61 12.64 -0.59 -0.99
CA HIS A 61 12.41 -0.36 -2.42
C HIS A 61 13.51 0.51 -3.04
N TYR A 62 13.86 1.63 -2.41
CA TYR A 62 14.91 2.53 -2.92
C TYR A 62 16.33 2.02 -2.69
N SER A 63 16.51 1.06 -1.78
CA SER A 63 17.81 0.40 -1.56
C SER A 63 18.08 -0.70 -2.59
N ALA A 64 17.06 -1.16 -3.31
CA ALA A 64 17.21 -2.17 -4.34
C ALA A 64 18.01 -1.62 -5.54
N PRO A 65 18.89 -2.44 -6.17
CA PRO A 65 19.59 -2.03 -7.38
C PRO A 65 18.60 -1.64 -8.49
N PRO A 66 18.78 -0.50 -9.17
CA PRO A 66 17.88 -0.09 -10.23
C PRO A 66 17.94 -1.07 -11.40
N VAL A 67 16.78 -1.41 -11.95
CA VAL A 67 16.64 -2.23 -13.16
C VAL A 67 16.26 -1.33 -14.32
N THR A 68 16.93 -1.47 -15.46
CA THR A 68 16.60 -0.71 -16.67
C THR A 68 15.19 -1.06 -17.15
N ALA A 69 14.36 -0.04 -17.32
CA ALA A 69 13.01 -0.20 -17.87
C ALA A 69 13.05 -0.53 -19.39
N PRO A 70 12.01 -1.20 -19.93
CA PRO A 70 11.87 -1.38 -21.37
C PRO A 70 11.88 -0.04 -22.13
N PRO A 71 12.61 0.11 -23.25
CA PRO A 71 12.79 1.40 -23.93
C PRO A 71 11.48 2.07 -24.38
N ALA A 72 10.47 1.28 -24.72
CA ALA A 72 9.17 1.79 -25.17
C ALA A 72 8.25 2.23 -24.01
N LEU A 73 8.57 1.85 -22.76
CA LEU A 73 7.67 2.04 -21.62
C LEU A 73 7.32 3.52 -21.41
N GLU A 74 8.31 4.41 -21.54
CA GLU A 74 8.09 5.85 -21.37
C GLU A 74 7.08 6.40 -22.38
N ALA A 75 7.25 6.07 -23.67
CA ALA A 75 6.35 6.51 -24.73
C ALA A 75 4.92 5.98 -24.52
N THR A 76 4.80 4.69 -24.12
CA THR A 76 3.51 4.08 -23.80
C THR A 76 2.82 4.77 -22.63
N LEU A 77 3.54 5.07 -21.56
CA LEU A 77 2.98 5.77 -20.39
C LEU A 77 2.55 7.20 -20.73
N ARG A 78 3.35 7.94 -21.52
CA ARG A 78 2.98 9.31 -21.96
C ARG A 78 1.71 9.30 -22.80
N ALA A 79 1.60 8.42 -23.77
CA ALA A 79 0.39 8.29 -24.60
C ALA A 79 -0.85 7.92 -23.77
N ALA A 80 -0.70 7.05 -22.77
CA ALA A 80 -1.79 6.69 -21.87
C ALA A 80 -2.27 7.87 -21.01
N LEU A 81 -1.35 8.73 -20.56
CA LEU A 81 -1.68 9.94 -19.78
C LEU A 81 -2.41 11.00 -20.62
N GLU A 82 -2.07 11.16 -21.90
CA GLU A 82 -2.75 12.10 -22.80
C GLU A 82 -4.20 11.70 -23.08
N GLY A 83 -4.51 10.40 -23.08
CA GLY A 83 -5.85 9.86 -23.27
C GLY A 83 -6.68 9.70 -21.99
N ALA A 84 -6.06 9.87 -20.81
CA ALA A 84 -6.74 9.67 -19.54
C ALA A 84 -7.56 10.91 -19.14
N PRO A 85 -8.80 10.75 -18.64
CA PRO A 85 -9.53 11.87 -18.04
C PRO A 85 -8.72 12.40 -16.86
N GLN A 86 -8.28 13.66 -16.94
CA GLN A 86 -7.58 14.29 -15.83
C GLN A 86 -8.55 14.43 -14.66
N VAL A 87 -8.32 13.64 -13.60
CA VAL A 87 -8.93 13.93 -12.30
C VAL A 87 -8.32 15.25 -11.86
N ALA A 88 -9.11 16.32 -11.91
CA ALA A 88 -8.69 17.62 -11.43
C ALA A 88 -8.14 17.46 -10.02
N ALA A 89 -6.84 17.73 -9.85
CA ALA A 89 -6.22 17.73 -8.54
C ALA A 89 -7.06 18.61 -7.62
N ALA A 90 -7.57 18.04 -6.52
CA ALA A 90 -8.22 18.81 -5.48
C ALA A 90 -7.27 19.96 -5.12
N VAL A 91 -7.75 21.20 -5.25
CA VAL A 91 -6.99 22.43 -5.06
C VAL A 91 -6.24 22.31 -3.74
N ALA A 92 -4.92 22.15 -3.81
CA ALA A 92 -4.07 22.14 -2.64
C ALA A 92 -4.26 23.46 -1.91
N THR A 93 -4.79 23.41 -0.68
CA THR A 93 -4.88 24.59 0.17
C THR A 93 -3.47 25.13 0.37
N PRO A 94 -3.19 26.41 0.04
CA PRO A 94 -1.85 26.96 0.16
C PRO A 94 -1.37 26.85 1.60
N LEU A 95 -0.19 26.26 1.81
CA LEU A 95 0.48 26.27 3.11
C LEU A 95 0.74 27.73 3.55
N PRO A 96 0.46 28.08 4.83
CA PRO A 96 0.77 29.41 5.33
C PRO A 96 2.28 29.63 5.27
N ARG A 97 2.69 30.74 4.65
CA ARG A 97 4.12 31.14 4.58
C ARG A 97 4.61 31.51 5.99
N PRO A 98 5.82 31.07 6.40
CA PRO A 98 6.42 31.53 7.64
C PRO A 98 6.71 33.04 7.58
N PRO A 99 6.66 33.75 8.72
CA PRO A 99 6.99 35.17 8.77
C PRO A 99 8.45 35.41 8.40
N ALA A 100 8.70 36.48 7.65
CA ALA A 100 10.04 36.93 7.27
C ALA A 100 10.85 37.39 8.51
N PRO A 101 12.19 37.27 8.49
CA PRO A 101 13.06 37.66 9.59
C PRO A 101 13.06 39.18 9.86
#